data_AF-A0A9Q4ABW0-F1
#
_entry.id   AF-A0A9Q4ABW0-F1
#
_cell.length_a   1.000
_cell.length_b   1.000
_cell.length_c   1.000
_cell.angle_alpha   90.00
_cell.angle_beta   90.00
_cell.angle_gamma   90.00
#
_symmetry.space_group_name_H-M   'P 1'
#
loop_
_entity.id
_entity.type
_entity.pdbx_description
1 polymer ?
#
loop_
_entity_poly.entity_id
_entity_poly.type
_entity_poly.pdbx_seq_one_letter_code
_entity_poly.pdbx_strand_id
1 'polypeptide(L)'
;MEKLRYISSERYYEGIIIEVSDGGVVIDFKGRMGQIRLPKRMVISKNELKEGQEVGFLLTYPEVIDENINENYIYGKRQLNKRMNRGSKL
;
A
#
# COMPACT_ATOMS: atom_id res chain seq x y z
N MET A 1 17.10 -17.53 -8.90
CA MET A 1 16.36 -17.96 -7.65
C MET A 1 15.20 -16.99 -7.36
N GLU A 2 14.02 -17.38 -8.20
CA GLU A 2 12.59 -17.38 -7.86
C GLU A 2 11.99 -15.99 -8.11
N LYS A 3 11.18 -15.59 -9.27
CA LYS A 3 11.06 -14.15 -9.65
C LYS A 3 11.04 -13.25 -8.41
N LEU A 4 10.71 -13.72 -7.26
CA LEU A 4 11.27 -13.17 -5.96
C LEU A 4 12.42 -14.04 -5.50
N ARG A 5 12.94 -13.94 -5.75
CA ARG A 5 14.30 -14.43 -5.50
C ARG A 5 14.49 -14.86 -4.05
N TYR A 6 13.37 -14.99 -3.13
CA TYR A 6 13.88 -15.36 -1.79
C TYR A 6 12.92 -14.79 -0.73
N ILE A 7 12.63 -15.44 -0.42
CA ILE A 7 11.91 -16.22 0.59
C ILE A 7 12.49 -15.95 1.98
N SER A 8 11.71 -15.56 3.16
CA SER A 8 11.67 -14.70 4.35
C SER A 8 12.68 -15.17 5.39
N SER A 9 13.53 -13.85 6.13
CA SER A 9 13.87 -13.54 7.55
C SER A 9 13.04 -12.33 8.03
N GLU A 10 11.80 -12.37 8.16
CA GLU A 10 10.75 -11.39 8.51
C GLU A 10 11.36 -10.18 9.24
N ARG A 11 11.01 -8.82 8.74
CA ARG A 11 11.45 -7.53 9.32
C ARG A 11 10.24 -6.77 9.88
N TYR A 12 10.62 -6.37 11.00
CA TYR A 12 9.54 -5.68 11.75
C TYR A 12 9.44 -4.23 11.27
N TYR A 13 8.14 -3.85 10.94
CA TYR A 13 7.86 -2.44 10.57
C TYR A 13 6.84 -1.84 11.54
N GLU A 14 7.01 -0.42 11.60
CA GLU A 14 6.00 0.31 12.40
C GLU A 14 5.31 1.36 11.53
N GLY A 15 4.10 1.76 11.92
CA GLY A 15 3.32 2.74 11.15
C GLY A 15 2.19 3.33 12.01
N ILE A 16 1.59 4.45 11.35
CA ILE A 16 0.46 5.12 12.05
C ILE A 16 -0.81 5.00 11.18
N ILE A 17 -1.80 4.71 11.84
CA ILE A 17 -3.06 4.63 11.07
C ILE A 17 -3.52 6.06 10.74
N ILE A 18 -3.73 6.30 9.44
CA ILE A 18 -4.06 7.70 9.06
C ILE A 18 -5.51 7.74 8.54
N GLU A 19 -5.96 6.52 8.21
CA GLU A 19 -7.38 6.52 7.82
C GLU A 19 -8.01 5.17 8.22
N VAL A 20 -9.16 5.43 8.91
CA VAL A 20 -9.91 4.19 9.20
C VAL A 20 -11.27 4.30 8.51
N SER A 21 -11.39 3.48 7.63
CA SER A 21 -12.71 3.40 6.99
C SER A 21 -13.44 2.10 7.40
N ASP A 22 -14.77 1.95 7.16
CA ASP A 22 -15.60 0.78 7.57
C ASP A 22 -14.94 -0.54 7.15
N GLY A 23 -13.95 -0.39 6.36
CA GLY A 23 -13.49 -1.70 5.85
C GLY A 23 -11.96 -1.71 5.67
N GLY A 24 -11.23 -0.55 5.76
CA GLY A 24 -9.77 -0.59 5.49
C GLY A 24 -9.04 0.44 6.37
N VAL A 25 -7.91 0.02 6.36
CA VAL A 25 -7.09 0.96 7.15
C VAL A 25 -5.89 1.36 6.29
N VAL A 26 -5.70 2.52 6.43
CA VAL A 26 -4.50 2.99 5.71
C VAL A 26 -3.41 3.34 6.73
N ILE A 27 -2.39 2.53 6.39
CA ILE A 27 -1.28 2.73 7.34
C ILE A 27 -0.14 3.44 6.59
N ASP A 28 0.12 4.37 7.44
CA ASP A 28 1.30 5.10 6.92
C ASP A 28 2.56 4.62 7.64
N PHE A 29 3.34 3.98 6.61
CA PHE A 29 4.56 3.40 7.21
C PHE A 29 5.44 4.52 7.75
N LYS A 30 5.91 4.26 9.24
CA LYS A 30 6.85 5.27 9.77
C LYS A 30 8.12 5.29 8.91
N GLY A 31 8.40 6.47 8.80
CA GLY A 31 9.67 6.53 8.04
C GLY A 31 9.42 6.90 6.57
N ARG A 32 7.97 7.18 6.19
CA ARG A 32 7.54 7.66 4.86
C ARG A 32 7.70 6.58 3.80
N MET A 33 7.41 5.39 3.86
CA MET A 33 7.54 4.22 2.98
C MET A 33 6.23 3.94 2.25
N GLY A 34 5.40 5.00 2.41
CA GLY A 34 4.15 4.83 1.64
C GLY A 34 3.00 4.34 2.52
N GLN A 35 2.15 4.22 1.66
CA GLN A 35 0.97 3.77 2.42
C GLN A 35 0.54 2.37 1.95
N ILE A 36 0.11 1.87 2.91
CA ILE A 36 -0.50 0.59 2.48
C ILE A 36 -1.95 0.54 2.98
N ARG A 37 -2.47 0.39 2.05
CA ARG A 37 -3.88 0.20 2.44
C ARG A 37 -4.19 -1.30 2.61
N LEU A 38 -4.60 -1.54 3.85
CA LEU A 38 -4.89 -2.98 4.07
C LEU A 38 -6.24 -3.14 4.79
N PRO A 39 -6.91 -4.21 4.97
CA PRO A 39 -8.19 -4.47 5.63
C PRO A 39 -8.06 -4.40 7.17
N LYS A 40 -9.11 -3.89 7.56
CA LYS A 40 -9.09 -3.68 9.03
C LYS A 40 -8.86 -5.00 9.77
N ARG A 41 -9.41 -6.10 9.35
CA ARG A 41 -9.27 -7.43 9.98
C ARG A 41 -7.79 -7.85 10.07
N MET A 42 -6.86 -7.27 9.20
CA MET A 42 -5.42 -7.64 9.23
C MET A 42 -4.69 -6.98 10.39
N VAL A 43 -5.58 -6.17 11.03
CA VAL A 43 -4.94 -5.45 12.15
C VAL A 43 -5.42 -6.08 13.47
N ILE A 44 -4.51 -6.67 14.14
CA ILE A 44 -4.86 -7.36 15.39
C ILE A 44 -4.93 -6.33 16.53
N SER A 45 -6.20 -6.18 17.04
CA SER A 45 -6.34 -5.16 18.10
C SER A 45 -7.46 -5.58 19.06
N LYS A 46 -7.37 -5.33 20.35
CA LYS A 46 -8.41 -5.63 21.36
C LYS A 46 -9.46 -4.53 21.40
N ASN A 47 -9.06 -3.40 20.92
CA ASN A 47 -10.00 -2.26 20.91
C ASN A 47 -10.22 -1.76 19.47
N GLU A 48 -11.17 -0.81 19.48
CA GLU A 48 -11.50 -0.28 18.13
C GLU A 48 -10.31 0.50 17.55
N LEU A 49 -10.17 0.38 16.14
CA LEU A 49 -9.05 1.08 15.47
C LEU A 49 -9.38 2.56 15.30
N LYS A 50 -8.37 3.29 15.54
CA LYS A 50 -8.57 4.75 15.40
C LYS A 50 -7.36 5.36 14.69
N GLU A 51 -7.73 6.58 14.09
CA GLU A 51 -6.62 7.31 13.43
C GLU A 51 -5.62 7.83 14.49
N GLY A 52 -4.41 7.64 14.21
CA GLY A 52 -3.39 8.14 15.16
C GLY A 52 -2.72 7.00 15.94
N GLN A 53 -3.27 5.79 15.87
CA GLN A 53 -2.70 4.65 16.62
C GLN A 53 -1.45 4.10 15.90
N GLU A 54 -0.53 3.76 16.96
CA GLU A 54 0.71 3.20 16.37
C GLU A 54 0.58 1.68 16.17
N VAL A 55 1.09 1.19 14.96
CA VAL A 55 0.96 -0.26 14.66
C VAL A 55 2.34 -0.77 14.24
N GLY A 56 2.63 -2.02 14.74
CA GLY A 56 3.86 -2.73 14.29
C GLY A 56 3.51 -3.97 13.46
N PHE A 57 4.20 -4.14 12.32
CA PHE A 57 3.84 -5.34 11.55
C PHE A 57 5.08 -5.88 10.82
N LEU A 58 5.10 -7.13 10.56
CA LEU A 58 6.16 -7.74 9.71
C LEU A 58 5.69 -7.78 8.25
N LEU A 59 6.35 -6.97 7.61
CA LEU A 59 5.92 -6.92 6.20
C LEU A 59 6.31 -8.22 5.49
N THR A 60 5.36 -9.23 5.39
CA THR A 60 5.84 -10.15 4.33
C THR A 60 5.47 -9.60 2.95
N TYR A 61 6.19 -10.06 1.61
CA TYR A 61 7.03 -9.19 0.75
C TYR A 61 6.53 -9.29 -0.70
N PRO A 62 6.06 -8.08 -1.11
CA PRO A 62 5.67 -8.26 -2.52
C PRO A 62 6.90 -8.29 -3.45
N GLU A 63 7.06 -9.15 -4.37
CA GLU A 63 8.20 -9.34 -5.28
C GLU A 63 7.74 -9.16 -6.73
N VAL A 64 8.41 -8.32 -7.47
CA VAL A 64 8.26 -8.03 -8.91
C VAL A 64 8.84 -9.21 -9.72
N ILE A 65 8.22 -9.46 -10.59
CA ILE A 65 8.61 -10.84 -10.98
C ILE A 65 8.80 -10.89 -12.49
N ASP A 66 8.69 -9.69 -13.04
CA ASP A 66 8.68 -9.70 -14.52
C ASP A 66 9.37 -8.42 -15.03
N GLU A 67 10.19 -8.65 -15.98
CA GLU A 67 11.17 -7.60 -16.33
C GLU A 67 10.67 -6.77 -17.52
N ASN A 68 9.65 -7.14 -17.92
CA ASN A 68 9.08 -6.30 -18.99
C ASN A 68 7.90 -5.47 -18.45
N ILE A 69 8.12 -4.19 -19.05
CA ILE A 69 7.13 -3.19 -18.63
C ILE A 69 5.79 -3.47 -19.33
N ASN A 70 5.10 -3.11 -18.46
CA ASN A 70 3.78 -3.28 -19.11
C ASN A 70 3.34 -1.99 -19.82
N GLU A 71 3.81 -1.78 -21.02
CA GLU A 71 3.69 -0.51 -21.79
C GLU A 71 2.22 -0.18 -22.05
N ASN A 72 1.68 -0.95 -22.32
CA ASN A 72 0.21 -0.75 -22.39
C ASN A 72 -0.34 -0.17 -21.09
N TYR A 73 0.18 -0.53 -19.62
CA TYR A 73 -0.21 0.05 -18.32
C TYR A 73 0.24 1.51 -18.20
N ILE A 74 1.05 1.72 -18.81
CA ILE A 74 1.67 3.05 -18.93
C ILE A 74 0.91 3.88 -19.96
N TYR A 75 0.56 3.48 -20.71
CA TYR A 75 -0.22 4.28 -21.68
C TYR A 75 -1.65 4.51 -21.15
N GLY A 76 -2.16 3.65 -20.80
CA GLY A 76 -3.46 3.74 -20.11
C GLY A 76 -3.42 4.68 -18.91
N LYS A 77 -2.39 4.80 -17.93
CA LYS A 77 -2.21 5.76 -16.83
C LYS A 77 -2.00 7.19 -17.36
N ARG A 78 -1.72 7.13 -18.54
CA ARG A 78 -1.49 8.40 -19.26
C ARG A 78 -2.79 8.92 -19.88
N GLN A 79 -3.45 8.42 -20.42
CA GLN A 79 -4.75 8.88 -20.92
C GLN A 79 -5.70 9.24 -19.75
N LEU A 80 -5.64 8.50 -18.56
CA LEU A 80 -6.38 8.75 -17.31
C LEU A 80 -5.92 10.04 -16.64
N ASN A 81 -4.92 10.39 -16.77
CA ASN A 81 -4.36 11.63 -16.18
C ASN A 81 -4.65 12.84 -17.07
N LYS A 82 -4.92 12.37 -18.20
CA LYS A 82 -5.23 13.46 -19.13
C LYS A 82 -6.73 13.81 -19.11
N ARG A 83 -7.50 13.07 -19.02
CA ARG A 83 -8.96 13.26 -18.83
C ARG A 83 -9.25 13.87 -17.46
N MET A 84 -8.58 13.54 -16.25
CA MET A 84 -8.75 14.14 -14.90
C MET A 84 -8.30 15.62 -14.91
N ASN A 85 -7.54 15.92 -15.97
CA ASN A 85 -6.98 17.26 -16.24
C ASN A 85 -7.85 18.06 -17.20
N ARG A 86 -8.71 17.43 -17.87
CA ARG A 86 -9.65 18.14 -18.77
C ARG A 86 -10.99 18.39 -18.06
N GLY A 87 -11.62 17.79 -17.19
CA GLY A 87 -12.82 18.02 -16.35
C GLY A 87 -12.54 18.99 -15.20
N SER A 88 -11.39 19.37 -14.79
CA SER A 88 -11.07 20.35 -13.72
C SER A 88 -11.02 21.78 -14.29
N LYS A 89 -11.11 21.80 -15.79
CA LYS A 89 -11.19 23.13 -16.42
C LYS A 89 -12.62 23.45 -16.83
N LEU A 90 -13.80 23.01 -16.35
CA LEU A 90 -15.15 23.63 -16.38
C LEU A 90 -15.53 24.13 -14.98
#